data_AF-A0A925CM00-F1
#
_entry.id   AF-A0A925CM00-F1
#
_cell.length_a   1.000
_cell.length_b   1.000
_cell.length_c   1.000
_cell.angle_alpha   90.00
_cell.angle_beta   90.00
_cell.angle_gamma   90.00
#
_symmetry.space_group_name_H-M   'P 1'
#
loop_
_entity.id
_entity.type
_entity.pdbx_description
1 polymer ?
#
loop_
_entity_poly.entity_id
_entity_poly.type
_entity_poly.pdbx_seq_one_letter_code
_entity_poly.pdbx_strand_id
1 'polypeptide(L)'
;MSSAFCAACGAQLTSGARFCHRCGQPVGEAVYAAAGSAPTPMPASIHSSNQTLPWAVAAIALLALIALVAGQRFGRTPAAVADAPISAPQSGPFAGGDPGGAAADSSGGERPVRAPDISAMSPDERALRLFNRVVSLAEQGKRDSVQFFAPMALMSFQSLPAPTALQRFELGRIAELAEVKEIITAQADTLLQASPTHLLGLSLASTAAGMKKEFSKQADFDRRLIAAATAERAKNLPEYQVTQVDLDSALARARRNVK
;
A
#
# COMPACT_ATOMS: atom_id res chain seq x y z
N MET A 1 36.08 -14.62 -19.42
CA MET A 1 35.29 -14.60 -18.17
C MET A 1 33.82 -14.70 -18.56
N SER A 2 33.22 -15.89 -18.49
CA SER A 2 31.83 -16.09 -18.91
C SER A 2 30.90 -15.75 -17.75
N SER A 3 30.10 -14.69 -17.89
CA SER A 3 29.03 -14.36 -16.95
C SER A 3 27.83 -15.29 -17.22
N ALA A 4 27.44 -16.07 -16.21
CA ALA A 4 26.22 -16.87 -16.28
C ALA A 4 25.00 -16.02 -15.88
N PHE A 5 23.82 -16.34 -16.40
CA PHE A 5 22.56 -15.70 -16.01
C PHE A 5 21.60 -16.74 -15.42
N CYS A 6 20.75 -16.32 -14.48
CA CYS A 6 19.74 -17.17 -13.88
C CYS A 6 18.65 -17.51 -14.90
N ALA A 7 18.37 -18.80 -15.10
CA ALA A 7 17.33 -19.26 -16.03
C ALA A 7 15.90 -18.87 -15.61
N ALA A 8 15.67 -18.60 -14.32
CA ALA A 8 14.34 -18.27 -13.80
C ALA A 8 14.00 -16.77 -13.89
N CYS A 9 14.98 -15.88 -13.72
CA CYS A 9 14.72 -14.43 -13.63
C CYS A 9 15.66 -13.56 -14.47
N GLY A 10 16.64 -14.14 -15.16
CA GLY A 10 17.59 -13.43 -16.03
C GLY A 10 18.67 -12.62 -15.31
N ALA A 11 18.77 -12.70 -13.97
CA ALA A 11 19.79 -11.98 -13.22
C ALA A 11 21.20 -12.53 -13.49
N GLN A 12 22.19 -11.65 -13.61
CA GLN A 12 23.59 -12.03 -13.81
C GLN A 12 24.13 -12.66 -12.52
N LEU A 13 24.77 -13.83 -12.64
CA LEU A 13 25.24 -14.61 -11.50
C LEU A 13 26.73 -14.39 -11.28
N THR A 14 27.10 -14.25 -10.00
CA THR A 14 28.50 -14.29 -9.57
C THR A 14 29.08 -15.68 -9.85
N SER A 15 30.33 -15.74 -10.31
CA SER A 15 30.98 -17.02 -10.61
C SER A 15 31.01 -17.93 -9.38
N GLY A 16 30.47 -19.14 -9.49
CA GLY A 16 30.43 -20.12 -8.40
C GLY A 16 29.23 -20.02 -7.45
N ALA A 17 28.23 -19.16 -7.74
CA ALA A 17 27.01 -19.08 -6.93
C ALA A 17 26.14 -20.34 -7.08
N ARG A 18 25.81 -20.99 -5.96
CA ARG A 18 24.89 -22.16 -5.91
C ARG A 18 23.41 -21.77 -5.91
N PHE A 19 23.10 -20.51 -5.65
CA PHE A 19 21.74 -19.94 -5.63
C PHE A 19 21.75 -18.53 -6.23
N CYS A 20 20.64 -18.14 -6.86
CA CYS A 20 20.47 -16.79 -7.36
C CYS A 20 20.23 -15.82 -6.21
N HIS A 21 21.09 -14.82 -6.06
CA HIS A 21 20.94 -13.77 -5.04
C HIS A 21 19.68 -12.91 -5.22
N ARG A 22 19.03 -12.96 -6.39
CA ARG A 22 17.86 -12.12 -6.71
C ARG A 22 16.52 -12.83 -6.54
N CYS A 23 16.42 -14.12 -6.85
CA CYS A 23 15.17 -14.88 -6.75
C CYS A 23 15.25 -16.14 -5.87
N GLY A 24 16.44 -16.50 -5.35
CA GLY A 24 16.64 -17.65 -4.46
C GLY A 24 16.69 -19.02 -5.15
N GLN A 25 16.50 -19.10 -6.47
CA GLN A 25 16.56 -20.38 -7.20
C GLN A 25 17.96 -21.02 -7.17
N PRO A 26 18.08 -22.33 -6.93
CA PRO A 26 19.35 -23.04 -7.03
C PRO A 26 19.89 -22.94 -8.45
N VAL A 27 21.19 -22.69 -8.56
CA VAL A 27 21.90 -22.65 -9.83
C VAL A 27 23.05 -23.65 -9.76
N GLY A 28 22.97 -24.66 -10.61
CA GLY A 28 23.97 -25.71 -10.69
C GLY A 28 23.57 -26.98 -9.94
N GLU A 29 22.78 -27.82 -10.61
CA GLU A 29 22.83 -29.28 -10.45
C GLU A 29 22.24 -29.94 -11.71
N ALA A 30 23.11 -30.12 -12.69
CA ALA A 30 23.01 -31.25 -13.61
C ALA A 30 24.32 -32.02 -13.48
N VAL A 31 24.24 -33.35 -13.47
CA VAL A 31 25.29 -34.35 -13.18
C VAL A 31 25.52 -34.54 -11.67
N TYR A 32 24.84 -35.44 -10.96
CA TYR A 32 24.63 -36.86 -11.23
C TYR A 32 23.25 -37.37 -10.76
N ALA A 33 22.39 -37.74 -11.70
CA ALA A 33 21.46 -38.86 -11.53
C ALA A 33 21.53 -39.68 -12.83
N ALA A 34 22.35 -40.72 -12.79
CA ALA A 34 22.42 -41.71 -13.83
C ALA A 34 21.26 -42.71 -13.70
N ALA A 35 20.85 -43.20 -14.88
CA ALA A 35 20.18 -44.46 -15.16
C ALA A 35 18.65 -44.52 -14.98
N GLY A 36 17.96 -44.37 -16.12
CA GLY A 36 16.79 -45.19 -16.39
C GLY A 36 15.72 -44.52 -17.26
N SER A 37 15.96 -44.42 -18.57
CA SER A 37 15.02 -44.77 -19.68
C SER A 37 15.33 -43.98 -20.96
N ALA A 38 15.23 -44.69 -22.08
CA ALA A 38 15.67 -44.35 -23.44
C ALA A 38 14.93 -43.15 -24.10
N PRO A 39 15.45 -42.61 -25.22
CA PRO A 39 14.97 -41.37 -25.84
C PRO A 39 13.84 -41.60 -26.83
N THR A 40 12.90 -40.66 -26.92
CA THR A 40 11.96 -40.53 -28.04
C THR A 40 12.00 -39.10 -28.59
N PRO A 41 11.86 -38.88 -29.91
CA PRO A 41 12.16 -37.60 -30.55
C PRO A 41 11.07 -36.54 -30.32
N MET A 42 11.50 -35.28 -30.39
CA MET A 42 10.68 -34.06 -30.36
C MET A 42 9.47 -34.11 -31.32
N PRO A 43 8.45 -33.30 -31.03
CA PRO A 43 7.89 -32.44 -32.05
C PRO A 43 8.25 -30.98 -31.78
N ALA A 44 8.80 -30.33 -32.81
CA ALA A 44 8.86 -28.89 -32.93
C ALA A 44 7.43 -28.33 -33.00
N SER A 45 7.00 -27.56 -32.01
CA SER A 45 5.78 -26.76 -32.07
C SER A 45 6.11 -25.38 -32.64
N ILE A 46 6.11 -25.34 -33.97
CA ILE A 46 5.54 -24.33 -34.88
C ILE A 46 5.26 -22.96 -34.25
N HIS A 47 5.99 -21.95 -34.71
CA HIS A 47 5.55 -20.55 -34.70
C HIS A 47 4.22 -20.46 -35.46
N SER A 48 3.11 -20.28 -34.73
CA SER A 48 1.82 -19.98 -35.35
C SER A 48 1.72 -18.48 -35.59
N SER A 49 2.36 -18.00 -36.64
CA SER A 49 1.89 -16.84 -37.38
C SER A 49 0.71 -17.29 -38.22
N ASN A 50 -0.51 -16.82 -37.94
CA ASN A 50 -1.21 -15.90 -38.83
C ASN A 50 -2.64 -15.56 -38.31
N GLN A 51 -3.09 -14.36 -38.70
CA GLN A 51 -4.45 -14.15 -39.22
C GLN A 51 -5.58 -13.68 -38.30
N THR A 52 -5.42 -12.51 -37.67
CA THR A 52 -6.56 -11.64 -37.29
C THR A 52 -6.29 -10.16 -37.60
N LEU A 53 -5.65 -9.88 -38.75
CA LEU A 53 -5.19 -8.53 -39.06
C LEU A 53 -6.23 -7.51 -39.58
N PRO A 54 -7.43 -7.84 -40.11
CA PRO A 54 -8.36 -6.78 -40.51
C PRO A 54 -9.25 -6.26 -39.37
N TRP A 55 -9.46 -7.04 -38.30
CA TRP A 55 -10.46 -6.71 -37.26
C TRP A 55 -9.87 -5.93 -36.08
N ALA A 56 -8.58 -6.12 -35.80
CA ALA A 56 -7.87 -5.35 -34.78
C ALA A 56 -7.79 -3.86 -35.14
N VAL A 57 -7.59 -3.54 -36.43
CA VAL A 57 -7.55 -2.14 -36.91
C VAL A 57 -8.91 -1.47 -36.77
N ALA A 58 -10.00 -2.16 -37.08
CA ALA A 58 -11.35 -1.64 -36.90
C ALA A 58 -11.69 -1.38 -35.42
N ALA A 59 -11.29 -2.28 -34.51
CA ALA A 59 -11.49 -2.10 -33.08
C ALA A 59 -10.68 -0.91 -32.52
N ILE A 60 -9.42 -0.75 -32.96
CA ILE A 60 -8.58 0.38 -32.56
C ILE A 60 -9.11 1.70 -33.13
N ALA A 61 -9.54 1.73 -34.39
CA ALA A 61 -10.13 2.92 -35.00
C ALA A 61 -11.44 3.33 -34.32
N LEU A 62 -12.29 2.37 -33.95
CA LEU A 62 -13.53 2.63 -33.22
C LEU A 62 -13.24 3.15 -31.80
N LEU A 63 -12.28 2.56 -31.08
CA LEU A 63 -11.85 3.06 -29.77
C LEU A 63 -11.28 4.48 -29.84
N ALA A 64 -10.45 4.77 -30.84
CA ALA A 64 -9.90 6.10 -31.06
C ALA A 64 -10.99 7.13 -31.39
N LEU A 65 -11.98 6.76 -32.22
CA LEU A 65 -13.12 7.62 -32.54
C LEU A 65 -13.98 7.91 -31.30
N ILE A 66 -14.26 6.89 -30.48
CA ILE A 66 -15.03 7.04 -29.23
C ILE A 66 -14.27 7.96 -28.25
N ALA A 67 -12.96 7.77 -28.10
CA ALA A 67 -12.13 8.63 -27.26
C ALA A 67 -12.09 10.08 -27.77
N LEU A 68 -12.01 10.29 -29.09
CA LEU A 68 -12.05 11.62 -29.71
C LEU A 68 -13.39 12.31 -29.45
N VAL A 69 -14.51 11.60 -29.65
CA VAL A 69 -15.85 12.13 -29.45
C VAL A 69 -16.10 12.45 -27.96
N ALA A 70 -15.67 11.58 -27.05
CA ALA A 70 -15.72 11.85 -25.62
C ALA A 70 -14.89 13.11 -25.27
N GLY A 71 -13.65 13.20 -25.74
CA GLY A 71 -12.78 14.37 -25.53
C GLY A 71 -13.37 15.67 -26.07
N GLN A 72 -14.00 15.65 -27.25
CA GLN A 72 -14.64 16.83 -27.86
C GLN A 72 -15.92 17.27 -27.13
N ARG A 73 -16.58 16.37 -26.38
CA ARG A 73 -17.78 16.67 -25.59
C ARG A 73 -17.45 17.23 -24.21
N PHE A 74 -16.29 16.87 -23.65
CA PHE A 74 -15.80 17.41 -22.37
C PHE A 74 -14.85 18.61 -22.52
N GLY A 75 -14.30 18.85 -23.72
CA GLY A 75 -13.30 19.89 -23.98
C GLY A 75 -13.80 21.26 -24.46
N ARG A 76 -15.11 21.54 -24.43
CA ARG A 76 -15.63 22.89 -24.74
C ARG A 76 -15.99 23.66 -23.47
N THR A 77 -14.99 24.28 -22.86
CA THR A 77 -15.17 25.45 -22.00
C THR A 77 -14.50 26.67 -22.65
N PRO A 78 -15.10 27.88 -22.59
CA PRO A 78 -14.62 29.04 -23.32
C PRO A 78 -13.34 29.61 -22.71
N ALA A 79 -12.48 30.15 -23.58
CA ALA A 79 -11.32 30.93 -23.19
C ALA A 79 -11.74 32.23 -22.49
N ALA A 80 -11.07 32.57 -21.39
CA ALA A 80 -11.00 33.92 -20.87
C ALA A 80 -9.65 34.14 -20.17
N VAL A 81 -8.86 35.02 -20.80
CA VAL A 81 -7.86 35.97 -20.29
C VAL A 81 -6.72 35.49 -19.37
N ALA A 82 -5.51 35.79 -19.85
CA ALA A 82 -4.25 35.85 -19.12
C ALA A 82 -4.30 36.83 -17.94
N ASP A 83 -3.59 36.53 -16.85
CA ASP A 83 -2.34 37.23 -16.51
C ASP A 83 -1.60 36.61 -15.30
N ALA A 84 -0.27 36.79 -15.35
CA ALA A 84 0.75 36.68 -14.30
C ALA A 84 1.35 35.30 -13.91
N PRO A 85 2.69 35.15 -13.97
CA PRO A 85 3.41 33.96 -13.54
C PRO A 85 3.80 34.05 -12.06
N ILE A 86 3.56 32.99 -11.29
CA ILE A 86 4.24 32.76 -10.02
C ILE A 86 5.18 31.57 -10.20
N SER A 87 6.47 31.90 -10.27
CA SER A 87 7.58 30.97 -10.22
C SER A 87 7.53 30.12 -8.95
N ALA A 88 7.44 28.80 -9.11
CA ALA A 88 7.70 27.86 -8.03
C ALA A 88 9.22 27.62 -7.92
N PRO A 89 9.86 27.74 -6.74
CA PRO A 89 11.17 27.16 -6.56
C PRO A 89 11.01 25.67 -6.26
N GLN A 90 11.41 24.87 -7.25
CA GLN A 90 11.81 23.49 -7.06
C GLN A 90 13.10 23.49 -6.23
N SER A 91 13.12 22.78 -5.09
CA SER A 91 14.36 22.41 -4.42
C SER A 91 14.27 20.97 -3.91
N GLY A 92 14.99 20.09 -4.62
CA GLY A 92 15.43 18.81 -4.09
C GLY A 92 16.60 19.02 -3.11
N PRO A 93 16.89 18.05 -2.24
CA PRO A 93 17.98 18.18 -1.28
C PRO A 93 19.32 17.87 -1.97
N PHE A 94 20.42 18.32 -1.35
CA PHE A 94 21.84 18.06 -1.64
C PHE A 94 22.63 19.19 -2.33
N ALA A 95 23.15 20.12 -1.51
CA ALA A 95 24.47 20.77 -1.53
C ALA A 95 24.36 21.97 -0.55
N GLY A 96 25.15 22.16 0.52
CA GLY A 96 26.57 21.90 0.72
C GLY A 96 27.30 23.24 0.68
N GLY A 97 27.61 23.83 1.85
CA GLY A 97 28.58 24.94 1.97
C GLY A 97 28.19 26.08 2.93
N ASP A 98 28.82 26.12 4.09
CA ASP A 98 29.20 27.33 4.85
C ASP A 98 30.64 27.72 4.42
N PRO A 99 31.14 28.97 4.56
CA PRO A 99 31.02 29.74 5.81
C PRO A 99 30.88 31.28 5.70
N GLY A 100 30.27 31.85 6.74
CA GLY A 100 30.78 33.07 7.39
C GLY A 100 30.12 34.40 7.00
N GLY A 101 29.62 35.12 8.01
CA GLY A 101 29.30 36.54 7.91
C GLY A 101 28.13 36.96 8.78
N ALA A 102 28.43 37.52 9.95
CA ALA A 102 27.45 38.18 10.80
C ALA A 102 26.96 39.49 10.16
N ALA A 103 25.64 39.67 10.06
CA ALA A 103 24.97 40.96 10.15
C ALA A 103 23.48 40.75 10.43
N ALA A 104 22.96 41.51 11.38
CA ALA A 104 21.54 41.58 11.71
C ALA A 104 20.78 42.34 10.61
N ASP A 105 19.70 41.75 10.11
CA ASP A 105 18.53 42.49 9.64
C ASP A 105 17.30 41.56 9.59
N SER A 106 16.16 42.13 9.90
CA SER A 106 14.84 41.53 9.97
C SER A 106 14.37 41.13 8.57
N SER A 107 14.37 39.83 8.28
CA SER A 107 13.59 39.27 7.17
C SER A 107 13.12 37.86 7.55
N GLY A 108 11.83 37.61 7.30
CA GLY A 108 11.13 36.35 7.61
C GLY A 108 11.64 35.18 6.78
N GLY A 109 12.81 34.66 7.15
CA GLY A 109 13.37 33.43 6.62
C GLY A 109 12.76 32.22 7.34
N GLU A 110 12.07 31.40 6.57
CA GLU A 110 11.60 30.08 6.97
C GLU A 110 12.76 29.30 7.63
N ARG A 111 12.71 29.11 8.95
CA ARG A 111 13.66 28.27 9.66
C ARG A 111 13.65 26.90 8.99
N PRO A 112 14.80 26.34 8.54
CA PRO A 112 14.83 24.99 8.02
C PRO A 112 14.25 24.08 9.09
N VAL A 113 13.14 23.42 8.80
CA VAL A 113 12.50 22.48 9.71
C VAL A 113 13.52 21.38 9.96
N ARG A 114 14.18 21.41 11.13
CA ARG A 114 15.13 20.37 11.54
C ARG A 114 14.37 19.05 11.50
N ALA A 115 14.92 18.07 10.76
CA ALA A 115 14.37 16.73 10.74
C ALA A 115 14.20 16.27 12.21
N PRO A 116 12.99 15.85 12.62
CA PRO A 116 12.73 15.46 14.00
C PRO A 116 13.69 14.36 14.47
N ASP A 117 14.29 14.51 15.65
CA ASP A 117 15.22 13.51 16.19
C ASP A 117 14.46 12.27 16.68
N ILE A 118 14.46 11.23 15.85
CA ILE A 118 13.80 9.94 16.09
C ILE A 118 14.56 9.03 17.05
N SER A 119 15.83 9.34 17.34
CA SER A 119 16.73 8.46 18.10
C SER A 119 16.39 8.44 19.59
N ALA A 120 15.69 9.48 20.07
CA ALA A 120 15.27 9.62 21.46
C ALA A 120 13.80 9.20 21.71
N MET A 121 13.02 8.83 20.68
CA MET A 121 11.61 8.43 20.86
C MET A 121 11.48 6.98 21.32
N SER A 122 10.52 6.73 22.20
CA SER A 122 10.11 5.36 22.54
C SER A 122 9.58 4.63 21.29
N PRO A 123 9.59 3.28 21.28
CA PRO A 123 9.02 2.49 20.18
C PRO A 123 7.57 2.85 19.88
N ASP A 124 6.75 3.06 20.92
CA ASP A 124 5.34 3.43 20.80
C ASP A 124 5.16 4.82 20.18
N GLU A 125 5.89 5.83 20.65
CA GLU A 125 5.82 7.19 20.10
C GLU A 125 6.27 7.25 18.64
N ARG A 126 7.31 6.49 18.30
CA ARG A 126 7.80 6.38 16.92
C ARG A 126 6.74 5.76 16.01
N ALA A 127 6.09 4.68 16.46
CA ALA A 127 5.01 4.03 15.73
C ALA A 127 3.82 4.98 15.52
N LEU A 128 3.36 5.62 16.60
CA LEU A 128 2.23 6.55 16.56
C LEU A 128 2.51 7.77 15.67
N ARG A 129 3.73 8.30 15.69
CA ARG A 129 4.12 9.41 14.81
C ARG A 129 4.04 9.01 13.33
N LEU A 130 4.54 7.83 12.98
CA LEU A 130 4.48 7.31 11.61
C LEU A 130 3.03 7.05 11.19
N PHE A 131 2.20 6.50 12.08
CA PHE A 131 0.76 6.35 11.87
C PHE A 131 0.08 7.68 11.53
N ASN A 132 0.25 8.69 12.40
CA ASN A 132 -0.33 10.02 12.21
C ASN A 132 0.11 10.64 10.87
N ARG A 133 1.37 10.42 10.47
CA ARG A 133 1.87 10.88 9.17
C ARG A 133 1.17 10.18 8.01
N VAL A 134 1.04 8.85 8.05
CA VAL A 134 0.40 8.06 6.99
C VAL A 134 -1.08 8.45 6.86
N VAL A 135 -1.80 8.54 7.98
CA VAL A 135 -3.22 8.93 7.99
C VAL A 135 -3.41 10.34 7.43
N SER A 136 -2.62 11.31 7.90
CA SER A 136 -2.71 12.70 7.42
C SER A 136 -2.42 12.82 5.92
N LEU A 137 -1.49 12.03 5.39
CA LEU A 137 -1.21 11.99 3.95
C LEU A 137 -2.35 11.36 3.15
N ALA A 138 -2.98 10.32 3.70
CA ALA A 138 -4.14 9.69 3.08
C ALA A 138 -5.33 10.64 3.01
N GLU A 139 -5.59 11.40 4.07
CA GLU A 139 -6.64 12.44 4.12
C GLU A 139 -6.39 13.56 3.09
N GLN A 140 -5.13 13.90 2.84
CA GLN A 140 -4.72 14.86 1.80
C GLN A 140 -4.78 14.27 0.38
N GLY A 141 -5.14 13.00 0.20
CA GLY A 141 -5.15 12.32 -1.10
C GLY A 141 -3.76 12.01 -1.67
N LYS A 142 -2.68 12.14 -0.87
CA LYS A 142 -1.28 11.95 -1.31
C LYS A 142 -0.91 10.46 -1.33
N ARG A 143 -1.50 9.70 -2.24
CA ARG A 143 -1.35 8.23 -2.35
C ARG A 143 0.10 7.77 -2.49
N ASP A 144 0.90 8.42 -3.32
CA ASP A 144 2.31 8.05 -3.50
C ASP A 144 3.11 8.19 -2.20
N SER A 145 2.81 9.22 -1.42
CA SER A 145 3.43 9.41 -0.09
C SER A 145 2.95 8.36 0.91
N VAL A 146 1.67 7.98 0.89
CA VAL A 146 1.16 6.88 1.72
C VAL A 146 1.93 5.59 1.44
N GLN A 147 2.11 5.24 0.16
CA GLN A 147 2.84 4.04 -0.24
C GLN A 147 4.32 4.09 0.17
N PHE A 148 4.92 5.27 0.15
CA PHE A 148 6.30 5.46 0.62
C PHE A 148 6.44 5.29 2.14
N PHE A 149 5.52 5.85 2.93
CA PHE A 149 5.63 5.86 4.40
C PHE A 149 5.04 4.63 5.09
N ALA A 150 4.07 3.96 4.47
CA ALA A 150 3.38 2.83 5.10
C ALA A 150 4.29 1.66 5.50
N PRO A 151 5.29 1.21 4.69
CA PRO A 151 6.19 0.14 5.09
C PRO A 151 6.96 0.44 6.38
N MET A 152 7.42 1.70 6.55
CA MET A 152 8.09 2.14 7.77
C MET A 152 7.14 2.10 8.98
N ALA A 153 5.90 2.54 8.79
CA ALA A 153 4.89 2.52 9.85
C ALA A 153 4.54 1.06 10.25
N LEU A 154 4.27 0.18 9.28
CA LEU A 154 4.01 -1.24 9.50
C LEU A 154 5.14 -1.90 10.32
N MET A 155 6.39 -1.68 9.90
CA MET A 155 7.56 -2.25 10.59
C MET A 155 7.70 -1.72 12.02
N SER A 156 7.41 -0.44 12.26
CA SER A 156 7.46 0.14 13.60
C SER A 156 6.43 -0.49 14.54
N PHE A 157 5.19 -0.70 14.10
CA PHE A 157 4.18 -1.38 14.90
C PHE A 157 4.47 -2.87 15.11
N GLN A 158 5.02 -3.56 14.11
CA GLN A 158 5.42 -4.97 14.23
C GLN A 158 6.58 -5.18 15.20
N SER A 159 7.38 -4.15 15.47
CA SER A 159 8.46 -4.18 16.47
C SER A 159 7.99 -4.01 17.91
N LEU A 160 6.70 -3.70 18.13
CA LEU A 160 6.15 -3.55 19.48
C LEU A 160 6.02 -4.93 20.14
N PRO A 161 6.55 -5.13 21.37
CA PRO A 161 6.57 -6.46 22.00
C PRO A 161 5.18 -6.96 22.39
N ALA A 162 4.28 -6.05 22.78
CA ALA A 162 2.92 -6.37 23.22
C ALA A 162 1.95 -5.26 22.81
N PRO A 163 1.51 -5.22 21.53
CA PRO A 163 0.66 -4.15 21.05
C PRO A 163 -0.73 -4.22 21.69
N THR A 164 -1.21 -3.07 22.17
CA THR A 164 -2.54 -2.86 22.76
C THR A 164 -3.64 -3.04 21.71
N ALA A 165 -4.92 -3.12 22.13
CA ALA A 165 -6.04 -3.20 21.20
C ALA A 165 -6.09 -2.02 20.22
N LEU A 166 -5.81 -0.81 20.71
CA LEU A 166 -5.70 0.39 19.88
C LEU A 166 -4.56 0.28 18.87
N GLN A 167 -3.36 -0.12 19.30
CA GLN A 167 -2.20 -0.23 18.40
C GLN A 167 -2.40 -1.30 17.32
N ARG A 168 -3.11 -2.39 17.64
CA ARG A 168 -3.50 -3.40 16.65
C ARG A 168 -4.47 -2.84 15.62
N PHE A 169 -5.42 -2.02 16.07
CA PHE A 169 -6.33 -1.31 15.18
C PHE A 169 -5.59 -0.32 14.25
N GLU A 170 -4.68 0.47 14.81
CA GLU A 170 -3.85 1.41 14.06
C GLU A 170 -2.97 0.70 13.02
N LEU A 171 -2.34 -0.42 13.39
CA LEU A 171 -1.60 -1.29 12.46
C LEU A 171 -2.52 -1.80 11.34
N GLY A 172 -3.73 -2.26 11.67
CA GLY A 172 -4.74 -2.67 10.69
C GLY A 172 -5.12 -1.53 9.73
N ARG A 173 -5.24 -0.30 10.23
CA ARG A 173 -5.58 0.87 9.40
C ARG A 173 -4.45 1.29 8.47
N ILE A 174 -3.19 1.19 8.90
CA ILE A 174 -2.03 1.37 8.00
C ILE A 174 -2.06 0.30 6.91
N ALA A 175 -2.34 -0.96 7.28
CA ALA A 175 -2.41 -2.06 6.34
C ALA A 175 -3.56 -1.90 5.34
N GLU A 176 -4.70 -1.34 5.73
CA GLU A 176 -5.79 -0.95 4.82
C GLU A 176 -5.30 0.06 3.78
N LEU A 177 -4.63 1.13 4.22
CA LEU A 177 -4.08 2.17 3.35
C LEU A 177 -2.96 1.66 2.43
N ALA A 178 -2.21 0.66 2.86
CA ALA A 178 -1.16 -0.02 2.10
C ALA A 178 -1.68 -1.21 1.27
N GLU A 179 -2.98 -1.50 1.33
CA GLU A 179 -3.64 -2.62 0.67
C GLU A 179 -3.15 -4.03 1.08
N VAL A 180 -2.58 -4.18 2.28
CA VAL A 180 -2.04 -5.44 2.83
C VAL A 180 -3.08 -6.18 3.67
N LYS A 181 -3.94 -6.96 3.01
CA LYS A 181 -5.14 -7.60 3.58
C LYS A 181 -4.83 -8.59 4.71
N GLU A 182 -3.67 -9.23 4.63
CA GLU A 182 -3.21 -10.28 5.54
C GLU A 182 -2.96 -9.71 6.93
N ILE A 183 -2.35 -8.53 7.02
CA ILE A 183 -2.12 -7.83 8.29
C ILE A 183 -3.45 -7.42 8.93
N ILE A 184 -4.39 -6.87 8.14
CA ILE A 184 -5.72 -6.48 8.62
C ILE A 184 -6.44 -7.70 9.21
N THR A 185 -6.39 -8.83 8.51
CA THR A 185 -7.00 -10.09 8.96
C THR A 185 -6.39 -10.55 10.28
N ALA A 186 -5.06 -10.59 10.38
CA ALA A 186 -4.37 -11.03 11.60
C ALA A 186 -4.69 -10.16 12.82
N GLN A 187 -4.76 -8.83 12.64
CA GLN A 187 -5.13 -7.94 13.75
C GLN A 187 -6.60 -8.10 14.14
N ALA A 188 -7.50 -8.23 13.16
CA ALA A 188 -8.92 -8.50 13.42
C ALA A 188 -9.11 -9.80 14.21
N ASP A 189 -8.48 -10.89 13.77
CA ASP A 189 -8.55 -12.19 14.43
C ASP A 189 -8.06 -12.13 15.87
N THR A 190 -6.94 -11.44 16.11
CA THR A 190 -6.40 -11.30 17.47
C THR A 190 -7.35 -10.53 18.39
N LEU A 191 -7.94 -9.44 17.91
CA LEU A 191 -8.93 -8.67 18.67
C LEU A 191 -10.19 -9.49 18.96
N LEU A 192 -10.65 -10.27 17.98
CA LEU A 192 -11.86 -11.10 18.10
C LEU A 192 -11.64 -12.37 18.95
N GLN A 193 -10.43 -12.89 19.02
CA GLN A 193 -10.07 -13.95 19.96
C GLN A 193 -10.11 -13.45 21.41
N ALA A 194 -9.67 -12.21 21.66
CA ALA A 194 -9.75 -11.60 22.98
C ALA A 194 -11.19 -11.23 23.37
N SER A 195 -11.97 -10.71 22.42
CA SER A 195 -13.40 -10.40 22.61
C SER A 195 -14.17 -10.55 21.30
N PRO A 196 -15.08 -11.55 21.18
CA PRO A 196 -15.81 -11.83 19.94
C PRO A 196 -16.71 -10.70 19.43
N THR A 197 -17.03 -9.73 20.30
CA THR A 197 -17.87 -8.58 20.04
C THR A 197 -17.08 -7.27 19.95
N HIS A 198 -15.75 -7.30 20.05
CA HIS A 198 -14.91 -6.11 20.04
C HIS A 198 -15.11 -5.27 18.78
N LEU A 199 -15.48 -3.98 18.92
CA LEU A 199 -15.88 -3.15 17.78
C LEU A 199 -14.74 -2.92 16.79
N LEU A 200 -13.51 -2.69 17.28
CA LEU A 200 -12.32 -2.56 16.43
C LEU A 200 -11.97 -3.85 15.69
N GLY A 201 -12.22 -5.02 16.30
CA GLY A 201 -11.98 -6.31 15.65
C GLY A 201 -13.00 -6.57 14.56
N LEU A 202 -14.28 -6.32 14.83
CA LEU A 202 -15.37 -6.49 13.87
C LEU A 202 -15.25 -5.50 12.70
N SER A 203 -14.83 -4.26 12.94
CA SER A 203 -14.63 -3.27 11.88
C SER A 203 -13.48 -3.66 10.95
N LEU A 204 -12.35 -4.12 11.49
CA LEU A 204 -11.22 -4.62 10.69
C LEU A 204 -11.58 -5.90 9.93
N ALA A 205 -12.32 -6.83 10.56
CA ALA A 205 -12.73 -8.08 9.91
C ALA A 205 -13.65 -7.80 8.71
N SER A 206 -14.60 -6.88 8.85
CA SER A 206 -15.44 -6.40 7.73
C SER A 206 -14.59 -5.77 6.62
N THR A 207 -13.65 -4.87 6.96
CA THR A 207 -12.74 -4.26 5.99
C THR A 207 -11.93 -5.34 5.25
N ALA A 208 -11.30 -6.28 5.97
CA ALA A 208 -10.49 -7.34 5.39
C ALA A 208 -11.30 -8.23 4.44
N ALA A 209 -12.51 -8.64 4.85
CA ALA A 209 -13.40 -9.44 4.00
C ALA A 209 -13.79 -8.68 2.72
N GLY A 210 -14.09 -7.38 2.82
CA GLY A 210 -14.38 -6.55 1.65
C GLY A 210 -13.19 -6.43 0.69
N MET A 211 -11.98 -6.22 1.22
CA MET A 211 -10.76 -6.15 0.41
C MET A 211 -10.40 -7.48 -0.26
N LYS A 212 -10.83 -8.61 0.32
CA LYS A 212 -10.73 -9.95 -0.26
C LYS A 212 -11.90 -10.31 -1.18
N LYS A 213 -12.89 -9.41 -1.33
CA LYS A 213 -14.13 -9.62 -2.09
C LYS A 213 -14.99 -10.78 -1.54
N GLU A 214 -14.88 -11.07 -0.25
CA GLU A 214 -15.67 -12.07 0.46
C GLU A 214 -16.95 -11.43 1.03
N PHE A 215 -17.82 -10.93 0.16
CA PHE A 215 -18.94 -10.06 0.55
C PHE A 215 -19.94 -10.70 1.54
N SER A 216 -20.13 -12.03 1.47
CA SER A 216 -20.95 -12.74 2.47
C SER A 216 -20.34 -12.64 3.86
N LYS A 217 -19.03 -12.88 4.00
CA LYS A 217 -18.33 -12.74 5.29
C LYS A 217 -18.32 -11.29 5.76
N GLN A 218 -18.14 -10.34 4.83
CA GLN A 218 -18.22 -8.91 5.14
C GLN A 218 -19.59 -8.55 5.74
N ALA A 219 -20.68 -8.98 5.12
CA ALA A 219 -22.03 -8.76 5.62
C ALA A 219 -22.27 -9.40 6.99
N ASP A 220 -21.68 -10.58 7.26
CA ASP A 220 -21.74 -11.22 8.57
C ASP A 220 -21.04 -10.40 9.66
N PHE A 221 -19.83 -9.91 9.39
CA PHE A 221 -19.11 -9.03 10.31
C PHE A 221 -19.83 -7.69 10.49
N ASP A 222 -20.41 -7.12 9.43
CA ASP A 222 -21.18 -5.88 9.49
C ASP A 222 -22.42 -6.02 10.38
N ARG A 223 -23.18 -7.11 10.24
CA ARG A 223 -24.33 -7.41 11.11
C ARG A 223 -23.91 -7.54 12.58
N ARG A 224 -22.82 -8.25 12.85
CA ARG A 224 -22.26 -8.39 14.21
C ARG A 224 -21.81 -7.06 14.78
N LEU A 225 -21.16 -6.21 13.97
CA LEU A 225 -20.71 -4.88 14.37
C LEU A 225 -21.90 -4.01 14.77
N ILE A 226 -22.96 -3.99 13.97
CA ILE A 226 -24.19 -3.26 14.27
C ILE A 226 -24.85 -3.77 15.56
N ALA A 227 -24.95 -5.09 15.72
CA ALA A 227 -25.58 -5.70 16.90
C ALA A 227 -24.81 -5.43 18.20
N ALA A 228 -23.47 -5.45 18.15
CA ALA A 228 -22.61 -5.23 19.32
C ALA A 228 -22.46 -3.75 19.70
N ALA A 229 -22.71 -2.82 18.78
CA ALA A 229 -22.36 -1.40 18.90
C ALA A 229 -22.80 -0.76 20.23
N THR A 230 -24.07 -0.89 20.60
CA THR A 230 -24.63 -0.25 21.79
C THR A 230 -24.03 -0.81 23.08
N ALA A 231 -23.97 -2.14 23.19
CA ALA A 231 -23.48 -2.82 24.39
C ALA A 231 -21.97 -2.61 24.60
N GLU A 232 -21.19 -2.64 23.52
CA GLU A 232 -19.74 -2.40 23.60
C GLU A 232 -19.42 -0.94 23.90
N ARG A 233 -20.13 0.03 23.31
CA ARG A 233 -19.91 1.45 23.59
C ARG A 233 -20.20 1.81 25.05
N ALA A 234 -21.19 1.15 25.66
CA ALA A 234 -21.50 1.34 27.08
C ALA A 234 -20.35 0.94 28.03
N LYS A 235 -19.36 0.17 27.55
CA LYS A 235 -18.15 -0.17 28.33
C LYS A 235 -17.17 0.98 28.49
N ASN A 236 -17.31 2.06 27.71
CA ASN A 236 -16.48 3.27 27.79
C ASN A 236 -14.96 3.02 27.70
N LEU A 237 -14.54 2.01 26.93
CA LEU A 237 -13.11 1.70 26.77
C LEU A 237 -12.34 2.89 26.14
N PRO A 238 -11.13 3.22 26.61
CA PRO A 238 -10.35 4.34 26.10
C PRO A 238 -10.13 4.30 24.58
N GLU A 239 -9.84 3.13 24.04
CA GLU A 239 -9.64 2.92 22.60
C GLU A 239 -10.90 3.27 21.79
N TYR A 240 -12.10 2.98 22.31
CA TYR A 240 -13.35 3.35 21.64
C TYR A 240 -13.57 4.87 21.63
N GLN A 241 -13.06 5.58 22.64
CA GLN A 241 -13.12 7.05 22.70
C GLN A 241 -12.16 7.68 21.68
N VAL A 242 -10.95 7.14 21.55
CA VAL A 242 -9.97 7.61 20.55
C VAL A 242 -10.45 7.35 19.12
N THR A 243 -11.12 6.23 18.87
CA THR A 243 -11.54 5.81 17.52
C THR A 243 -13.02 6.03 17.25
N GLN A 244 -13.70 6.99 17.92
CA GLN A 244 -15.14 7.19 17.74
C GLN A 244 -15.51 7.45 16.27
N VAL A 245 -14.76 8.34 15.62
CA VAL A 245 -14.98 8.71 14.21
C VAL A 245 -14.80 7.52 13.28
N ASP A 246 -13.79 6.68 13.53
CA ASP A 246 -13.57 5.46 12.74
C ASP A 246 -14.72 4.46 12.92
N LEU A 247 -15.18 4.27 14.17
CA LEU A 247 -16.26 3.34 14.50
C LEU A 247 -17.60 3.81 13.94
N ASP A 248 -17.91 5.11 14.00
CA ASP A 248 -19.12 5.66 13.39
C ASP A 248 -19.09 5.52 11.87
N SER A 249 -17.95 5.78 11.24
CA SER A 249 -17.74 5.56 9.82
C SER A 249 -17.91 4.08 9.44
N ALA A 250 -17.36 3.17 10.23
CA ALA A 250 -17.51 1.73 10.05
C ALA A 250 -18.96 1.27 10.20
N LEU A 251 -19.71 1.78 11.19
CA LEU A 251 -21.12 1.48 11.39
C LEU A 251 -21.99 2.03 10.24
N ALA A 252 -21.69 3.24 9.77
CA ALA A 252 -22.37 3.81 8.61
C ALA A 252 -22.16 2.95 7.36
N ARG A 253 -20.93 2.47 7.13
CA ARG A 253 -20.61 1.53 6.05
C ARG A 253 -21.34 0.20 6.22
N ALA A 254 -21.27 -0.40 7.41
CA ALA A 254 -21.93 -1.66 7.72
C ALA A 254 -23.42 -1.62 7.41
N ARG A 255 -24.11 -0.54 7.81
CA ARG A 255 -25.55 -0.34 7.53
C ARG A 255 -25.86 -0.20 6.04
N ARG A 256 -24.91 0.20 5.20
CA ARG A 256 -25.09 0.23 3.74
C ARG A 256 -24.88 -1.13 3.11
N ASN A 257 -23.92 -1.91 3.63
CA ASN A 257 -23.57 -3.22 3.09
C ASN A 257 -24.63 -4.30 3.35
N VAL A 258 -25.42 -4.15 4.43
CA VAL A 258 -26.43 -5.15 4.85
C VAL A 258 -27.87 -4.77 4.47
N LYS A 259 -28.04 -3.68 3.71
CA LYS A 259 -29.31 -3.29 3.10
C LYS A 259 -29.42 -3.96 1.73
#